data_AF-A0A4C1ZJM3-F1
#
_entry.id   AF-A0A4C1ZJM3-F1
#
_cell.length_a   1.000
_cell.length_b   1.000
_cell.length_c   1.000
_cell.angle_alpha   90.00
_cell.angle_beta   90.00
_cell.angle_gamma   90.00
#
_symmetry.space_group_name_H-M   'P 1'
#
loop_
_entity.id
_entity.type
_entity.pdbx_description
1 polymer ?
#
loop_
_entity_poly.entity_id
_entity_poly.type
_entity_poly.pdbx_seq_one_letter_code
_entity_poly.pdbx_strand_id
1 'polypeptide(L)'
;MSNDQQFDIPNSNCIAHSKRDYVRTGVAIYQNSNDTTNILTPNMDIILKNIGDVNVTSTGVGDICSAICKMNNGVETVMVIVYISPNTKIEDVKHFIHRALIEFTDEVSEILGGNFHKLPMVLSGDFNINFADEK
;
A
#
# COMPACT_ATOMS: atom_id res chain seq x y z
N MET A 1 -41.46 4.83 13.53
CA MET A 1 -40.52 4.07 12.68
C MET A 1 -40.33 4.90 11.42
N SER A 2 -39.32 5.77 11.39
CA SER A 2 -39.15 6.70 10.26
C SER A 2 -38.58 5.96 9.06
N ASN A 3 -39.22 6.17 7.90
CA ASN A 3 -38.69 5.80 6.59
C ASN A 3 -37.40 6.58 6.33
N ASP A 4 -36.27 6.11 6.86
CA ASP A 4 -34.98 6.53 6.34
C ASP A 4 -34.84 5.91 4.94
N GLN A 5 -34.94 6.74 3.91
CA GLN A 5 -34.60 6.34 2.55
C GLN A 5 -33.12 5.96 2.55
N GLN A 6 -32.85 4.68 2.71
CA GLN A 6 -31.52 4.12 2.50
C GLN A 6 -31.21 4.30 1.02
N PHE A 7 -30.31 5.23 0.71
CA PHE A 7 -29.82 5.42 -0.65
C PHE A 7 -28.81 4.30 -0.92
N ASP A 8 -29.25 3.32 -1.69
CA ASP A 8 -28.45 2.17 -2.06
C ASP A 8 -27.53 2.54 -3.22
N ILE A 9 -26.22 2.54 -2.96
CA ILE A 9 -25.20 2.81 -3.98
C ILE A 9 -24.65 1.44 -4.39
N PRO A 10 -24.76 1.05 -5.67
CA PRO A 10 -24.28 -0.26 -6.12
C PRO A 10 -22.82 -0.51 -5.73
N ASN A 11 -22.55 -1.69 -5.16
CA ASN A 11 -21.24 -2.11 -4.68
C ASN A 11 -20.65 -1.21 -3.59
N SER A 12 -21.47 -0.59 -2.74
CA SER A 12 -20.97 0.26 -1.67
C SER A 12 -21.76 0.09 -0.38
N ASN A 13 -21.05 -0.17 0.72
CA ASN A 13 -21.61 -0.28 2.06
C ASN A 13 -21.51 1.06 2.78
N CYS A 14 -22.61 1.60 3.29
CA CYS A 14 -22.57 2.77 4.16
C CYS A 14 -21.94 2.39 5.51
N ILE A 15 -20.77 2.95 5.84
CA ILE A 15 -20.01 2.63 7.07
C ILE A 15 -20.14 3.70 8.16
N ALA A 16 -20.57 4.91 7.79
CA ALA A 16 -20.88 5.97 8.73
C ALA A 16 -21.95 6.89 8.13
N HIS A 17 -22.90 7.32 8.96
CA HIS A 17 -23.94 8.27 8.56
C HIS A 17 -24.18 9.27 9.69
N SER A 18 -24.31 10.55 9.33
CA SER A 18 -24.66 11.61 10.26
C SER A 18 -25.83 12.41 9.70
N LYS A 19 -26.88 12.54 10.51
CA LYS A 19 -28.07 13.33 10.22
C LYS A 19 -28.14 14.44 11.26
N ARG A 20 -28.31 15.68 10.82
CA ARG A 20 -28.58 16.80 11.74
C ARG A 20 -30.08 16.94 11.88
N ASP A 21 -30.57 17.06 13.12
CA ASP A 21 -31.97 17.36 13.35
C ASP A 21 -32.34 18.70 12.69
N TYR A 22 -33.53 18.76 12.10
CA TYR A 22 -34.11 19.97 11.48
C TYR A 22 -33.47 20.46 10.16
N VAL A 23 -32.57 19.69 9.53
CA VAL A 23 -32.02 20.01 8.20
C VAL A 23 -32.26 18.85 7.23
N ARG A 24 -32.65 19.14 5.98
CA ARG A 24 -32.93 18.11 4.94
C ARG A 24 -31.67 17.42 4.38
N THR A 25 -30.50 17.66 4.93
CA THR A 25 -29.21 17.21 4.36
C THR A 25 -28.45 16.39 5.39
N GLY A 26 -28.16 15.14 5.03
CA GLY A 26 -27.27 14.24 5.78
C GLY A 26 -25.94 14.07 5.05
N VAL A 27 -24.94 13.56 5.76
CA VAL A 27 -23.66 13.13 5.18
C VAL A 27 -23.49 11.64 5.49
N ALA A 28 -23.06 10.87 4.50
CA ALA A 28 -22.76 9.46 4.66
C ALA A 28 -21.42 9.12 4.00
N ILE A 29 -20.67 8.20 4.61
CA ILE A 29 -19.44 7.64 4.09
C ILE A 29 -19.74 6.22 3.62
N TYR A 30 -19.41 5.95 2.37
CA TYR A 30 -19.62 4.66 1.73
C TYR A 30 -18.27 4.01 1.43
N GLN A 31 -18.12 2.75 1.83
CA GLN A 31 -16.99 1.89 1.49
C GLN A 31 -17.35 1.06 0.26
N ASN A 32 -16.56 1.13 -0.80
CA ASN A 32 -16.78 0.34 -2.00
C ASN A 32 -16.46 -1.14 -1.74
N SER A 33 -17.45 -2.02 -1.90
CA SER A 33 -17.36 -3.46 -1.67
C SER A 33 -16.51 -4.19 -2.71
N ASN A 34 -16.24 -3.55 -3.86
CA ASN A 34 -15.34 -4.06 -4.90
C ASN A 34 -13.92 -3.51 -4.76
N ASP A 35 -13.63 -2.73 -3.72
CA ASP A 35 -12.28 -2.29 -3.41
C ASP A 35 -11.53 -3.43 -2.70
N THR A 36 -10.92 -4.31 -3.50
CA THR A 36 -10.28 -5.55 -3.02
C THR A 36 -8.85 -5.37 -2.56
N THR A 37 -8.27 -4.17 -2.73
CA THR A 37 -6.81 -3.97 -2.64
C THR A 37 -6.47 -2.57 -2.14
N ASN A 38 -7.20 -2.09 -1.12
CA ASN A 38 -6.76 -0.95 -0.33
C ASN A 38 -5.83 -1.47 0.80
N ILE A 39 -4.56 -1.08 0.73
CA ILE A 39 -3.58 -1.35 1.78
C ILE A 39 -3.41 -0.07 2.58
N LEU A 40 -3.83 -0.15 3.84
CA LEU A 40 -3.68 0.94 4.81
C LEU A 40 -2.55 0.59 5.77
N THR A 41 -1.49 1.40 5.76
CA THR A 41 -0.52 1.47 6.85
C THR A 41 -0.71 2.79 7.60
N PRO A 42 -0.06 3.00 8.76
CA PRO A 42 -0.17 4.27 9.49
C PRO A 42 0.19 5.50 8.63
N ASN A 43 1.07 5.36 7.65
CA ASN A 43 1.56 6.47 6.83
C ASN A 43 1.29 6.33 5.32
N MET A 44 0.69 5.23 4.85
CA MET A 44 0.42 5.00 3.42
C MET A 44 -1.01 4.48 3.18
N ASP A 45 -1.64 5.02 2.15
CA ASP A 45 -2.86 4.49 1.53
C ASP A 45 -2.51 4.13 0.08
N ILE A 46 -2.65 2.85 -0.27
CA ILE A 46 -2.17 2.32 -1.54
C ILE A 46 -3.30 1.53 -2.20
N ILE A 47 -3.62 1.93 -3.44
CA ILE A 47 -4.56 1.22 -4.30
C ILE A 47 -3.76 0.54 -5.42
N LEU A 48 -3.73 -0.78 -5.40
CA LEU A 48 -3.04 -1.61 -6.38
C LEU A 48 -4.03 -2.45 -7.19
N LYS A 49 -3.68 -2.80 -8.44
CA LYS A 49 -4.52 -3.61 -9.34
C LYS A 49 -3.69 -4.73 -9.96
N ASN A 50 -4.36 -5.83 -10.32
CA ASN A 50 -3.76 -7.00 -10.97
C ASN A 50 -2.58 -7.59 -10.15
N ILE A 51 -2.79 -7.74 -8.85
CA ILE A 51 -1.77 -8.21 -7.92
C ILE A 51 -1.76 -9.75 -7.89
N GLY A 52 -0.58 -10.33 -8.03
CA GLY A 52 -0.35 -11.77 -7.79
C GLY A 52 0.06 -12.06 -6.36
N ASP A 53 0.85 -11.17 -5.75
CA ASP A 53 1.33 -11.28 -4.37
C ASP A 53 1.60 -9.90 -3.76
N VAL A 54 1.47 -9.79 -2.44
CA VAL A 54 1.67 -8.54 -1.70
C VAL A 54 2.27 -8.77 -0.32
N ASN A 55 3.28 -7.96 0.02
CA ASN A 55 3.92 -7.95 1.33
C ASN A 55 3.92 -6.52 1.88
N VAL A 56 3.54 -6.38 3.15
CA VAL A 56 3.44 -5.10 3.84
C VAL A 56 4.17 -5.21 5.17
N THR A 57 5.12 -4.32 5.41
CA THR A 57 5.85 -4.24 6.67
C THR A 57 5.74 -2.82 7.23
N SER A 58 5.34 -2.71 8.49
CA SER A 58 5.26 -1.44 9.23
C SER A 58 6.07 -1.56 10.52
N THR A 59 6.95 -0.60 10.77
CA THR A 59 7.85 -0.55 11.93
C THR A 59 8.10 0.89 12.38
N GLY A 60 8.88 1.09 13.46
CA GLY A 60 9.31 2.44 13.85
C GLY A 60 10.21 3.15 12.82
N VAL A 61 10.90 2.39 11.96
CA VAL A 61 11.73 2.91 10.86
C VAL A 61 10.85 3.51 9.76
N GLY A 62 9.68 2.92 9.52
CA GLY A 62 8.79 3.30 8.44
C GLY A 62 7.84 2.19 8.02
N ASP A 63 7.13 2.45 6.94
CA ASP A 63 6.22 1.53 6.27
C ASP A 63 6.78 1.19 4.89
N ILE A 64 6.65 -0.06 4.46
CA ILE A 64 7.00 -0.49 3.11
C ILE A 64 5.99 -1.54 2.62
N CYS A 65 5.54 -1.38 1.38
CA CYS A 65 4.66 -2.31 0.71
C CYS A 65 5.30 -2.69 -0.63
N SER A 66 5.47 -3.99 -0.88
CA SER A 66 5.86 -4.54 -2.17
C SER A 66 4.73 -5.38 -2.73
N ALA A 67 4.49 -5.28 -4.03
CA ALA A 67 3.49 -6.09 -4.71
C ALA A 67 3.96 -6.51 -6.10
N ILE A 68 3.78 -7.79 -6.42
CA ILE A 68 3.99 -8.30 -7.77
C ILE A 68 2.72 -8.00 -8.57
N CYS A 69 2.84 -7.06 -9.51
CA CYS A 69 1.75 -6.62 -10.35
C CYS A 69 1.91 -7.17 -11.77
N LYS A 70 0.84 -7.71 -12.34
CA LYS A 70 0.81 -8.17 -13.72
C LYS A 70 0.29 -7.08 -14.65
N MET A 71 1.14 -6.63 -15.56
CA MET A 71 0.79 -5.67 -16.60
C MET A 71 -0.12 -6.32 -17.66
N ASN A 72 -0.83 -5.48 -18.42
CA ASN A 72 -1.77 -5.95 -19.47
C ASN A 72 -1.10 -6.78 -20.57
N ASN A 73 0.21 -6.58 -20.81
CA ASN A 73 1.01 -7.37 -21.75
C ASN A 73 1.52 -8.70 -21.16
N GLY A 74 1.13 -9.04 -19.93
CA GLY A 74 1.53 -10.26 -19.23
C GLY A 74 2.86 -10.16 -18.48
N VAL A 75 3.58 -9.05 -18.58
CA VAL A 75 4.83 -8.82 -17.85
C VAL A 75 4.54 -8.59 -16.37
N GLU A 76 5.32 -9.21 -15.50
CA GLU A 76 5.25 -9.00 -14.06
C GLU A 76 6.27 -7.92 -13.64
N THR A 77 5.88 -7.06 -12.72
CA THR A 77 6.70 -5.96 -12.20
C THR A 77 6.47 -5.85 -10.71
N VAL A 78 7.54 -5.61 -9.95
CA VAL A 78 7.46 -5.36 -8.51
C VAL A 78 7.24 -3.87 -8.29
N MET A 79 6.08 -3.51 -7.76
CA MET A 79 5.78 -2.16 -7.32
C MET A 79 6.09 -2.06 -5.83
N VAL A 80 7.01 -1.18 -5.45
CA VAL A 80 7.35 -0.93 -4.06
C VAL A 80 7.08 0.52 -3.73
N ILE A 81 6.35 0.74 -2.64
CA ILE A 81 6.16 2.06 -2.05
C ILE A 81 6.66 2.04 -0.61
N VAL A 82 7.43 3.08 -0.27
CA VAL A 82 8.05 3.23 1.04
C VAL A 82 7.71 4.58 1.64
N TYR A 83 7.45 4.59 2.94
CA TYR A 83 7.49 5.78 3.77
C TYR A 83 8.52 5.53 4.86
N ILE A 84 9.53 6.38 4.96
CA ILE A 84 10.53 6.33 6.03
C ILE A 84 10.22 7.42 7.04
N SER A 85 10.27 7.08 8.32
CA SER A 85 10.09 8.05 9.40
C SER A 85 11.20 9.13 9.35
N PRO A 86 10.89 10.41 9.58
CA PRO A 86 11.90 11.47 9.63
C PRO A 86 12.99 11.21 10.67
N ASN A 87 14.21 11.68 10.40
CA ASN A 87 15.39 11.56 11.29
C ASN A 87 15.81 10.12 11.61
N THR A 88 15.40 9.15 10.78
CA THR A 88 15.87 7.77 10.86
C THR A 88 17.31 7.66 10.36
N LYS A 89 18.15 6.86 11.04
CA LYS A 89 19.54 6.63 10.62
C LYS A 89 19.58 5.84 9.32
N ILE A 90 20.49 6.20 8.41
CA ILE A 90 20.60 5.57 7.09
C ILE A 90 20.84 4.05 7.17
N GLU A 91 21.59 3.58 8.17
CA GLU A 91 21.84 2.14 8.36
C GLU A 91 20.58 1.37 8.77
N ASP A 92 19.71 1.99 9.58
CA ASP A 92 18.42 1.40 9.96
C ASP A 92 17.50 1.33 8.74
N VAL A 93 17.53 2.36 7.87
CA VAL A 93 16.77 2.39 6.61
C VAL A 93 17.26 1.31 5.64
N LYS A 94 18.57 1.19 5.44
CA LYS A 94 19.16 0.13 4.60
C LYS A 94 18.71 -1.24 5.08
N HIS A 95 18.86 -1.53 6.38
CA HIS A 95 18.46 -2.80 6.95
C HIS A 95 16.95 -3.08 6.76
N PHE A 96 16.12 -2.07 6.99
CA PHE A 96 14.67 -2.16 6.80
C PHE A 96 14.27 -2.50 5.37
N ILE A 97 14.81 -1.77 4.38
CA ILE A 97 14.53 -2.03 2.95
C ILE A 97 15.06 -3.40 2.53
N HIS A 98 16.30 -3.75 2.92
CA HIS A 98 16.87 -5.05 2.59
C HIS A 98 16.04 -6.20 3.15
N ARG A 99 15.58 -6.10 4.39
CA ARG A 99 14.76 -7.14 5.01
C ARG A 99 13.41 -7.30 4.32
N ALA A 100 12.78 -6.19 3.94
CA ALA A 100 11.48 -6.20 3.29
C ALA A 100 11.52 -6.72 1.85
N LEU A 101 12.64 -6.51 1.14
CA LEU A 101 12.80 -6.88 -0.27
C LEU A 101 13.74 -8.06 -0.49
N ILE A 102 14.06 -8.81 0.56
CA ILE A 102 15.10 -9.84 0.53
C ILE A 102 14.82 -10.94 -0.50
N GLU A 103 13.55 -11.27 -0.74
CA GLU A 103 13.12 -12.28 -1.72
C GLU A 103 13.47 -11.93 -3.17
N PHE A 104 13.67 -10.64 -3.46
CA PHE A 104 14.06 -10.15 -4.78
C PHE A 104 15.59 -10.10 -4.98
N THR A 105 16.37 -10.58 -4.02
CA THR A 105 17.83 -10.74 -4.20
C THR A 105 18.15 -12.05 -4.92
N ASP A 106 19.27 -12.09 -5.66
CA ASP A 106 19.68 -13.25 -6.45
C ASP A 106 19.70 -14.54 -5.63
N GLU A 107 20.43 -14.53 -4.50
CA GLU A 107 20.61 -15.69 -3.64
C GLU A 107 19.29 -16.24 -3.08
N VAL A 108 18.42 -15.35 -2.57
CA VAL A 108 17.16 -15.78 -1.95
C VAL A 108 16.13 -16.17 -2.99
N SER A 109 16.07 -15.47 -4.12
CA SER A 109 15.20 -15.84 -5.23
C SER A 109 15.50 -17.24 -5.75
N GLU A 110 16.78 -17.60 -5.87
CA GLU A 110 17.20 -18.95 -6.28
C GLU A 110 16.79 -20.01 -5.26
N ILE A 111 16.95 -19.73 -3.95
CA ILE A 111 16.51 -20.63 -2.86
C ILE A 111 15.00 -20.86 -2.90
N LEU A 112 14.21 -19.83 -3.21
CA LEU A 112 12.76 -19.91 -3.34
C LEU A 112 12.32 -20.62 -4.64
N GLY A 113 13.26 -21.04 -5.49
CA GLY A 113 12.97 -21.71 -6.76
C GLY A 113 12.35 -20.79 -7.82
N GLY A 114 12.50 -19.47 -7.66
CA GLY A 114 11.90 -18.45 -8.51
C GLY A 114 12.94 -17.61 -9.26
N ASN A 115 12.44 -16.70 -10.09
CA ASN A 115 13.23 -15.71 -10.82
C ASN A 115 12.86 -14.27 -10.39
N PHE A 116 12.44 -14.09 -9.14
CA PHE A 116 12.03 -12.81 -8.55
C PHE A 116 13.12 -11.73 -8.69
N HIS A 117 14.39 -12.12 -8.61
CA HIS A 117 15.54 -11.23 -8.84
C HIS A 117 15.65 -10.65 -10.26
N LYS A 118 14.95 -11.24 -11.23
CA LYS A 118 14.91 -10.77 -12.63
C LYS A 118 13.71 -9.87 -12.91
N LEU A 119 12.78 -9.73 -11.96
CA LEU A 119 11.61 -8.89 -12.16
C LEU A 119 12.02 -7.41 -12.13
N PRO A 120 11.53 -6.59 -13.07
CA PRO A 120 11.71 -5.15 -12.98
C PRO A 120 11.05 -4.65 -11.70
N MET A 121 11.76 -3.82 -10.94
CA MET A 121 11.27 -3.23 -9.70
C MET A 121 11.22 -1.71 -9.82
N VAL A 122 10.10 -1.14 -9.40
CA VAL A 122 9.93 0.31 -9.22
C VAL A 122 9.80 0.57 -7.73
N LEU A 123 10.83 1.17 -7.13
CA LEU A 123 10.83 1.64 -5.76
C LEU A 123 10.52 3.13 -5.73
N SER A 124 9.47 3.51 -5.00
CA SER A 124 8.96 4.88 -4.92
C SER A 124 8.51 5.22 -3.51
N GLY A 125 8.24 6.49 -3.23
CA GLY A 125 7.64 6.94 -1.97
C GLY A 125 8.42 8.07 -1.31
N ASP A 126 8.15 8.27 -0.02
CA ASP A 126 8.77 9.32 0.79
C ASP A 126 9.88 8.74 1.65
N PHE A 127 11.13 9.00 1.25
CA PHE A 127 12.30 8.47 1.92
C PHE A 127 12.71 9.28 3.15
N ASN A 128 12.23 10.51 3.33
CA ASN A 128 12.65 11.42 4.41
C ASN A 128 14.17 11.40 4.72
N ILE A 129 15.00 11.17 3.70
CA ILE A 129 16.46 11.10 3.78
C ILE A 129 17.03 12.28 3.00
N ASN A 130 18.00 12.97 3.59
CA ASN A 130 18.81 13.94 2.87
C ASN A 130 19.97 13.22 2.19
N PHE A 131 19.87 13.04 0.88
CA PHE A 131 20.95 12.46 0.08
C PHE A 131 22.13 13.41 -0.16
N ALA A 132 22.04 14.68 0.25
CA ALA A 132 23.09 15.66 0.04
C ALA A 132 24.24 15.59 1.07
N ASP A 133 24.06 14.84 2.17
CA ASP A 133 25.04 14.74 3.26
C ASP A 133 26.06 13.60 3.06
N GLU A 134 25.95 12.81 1.98
CA GLU A 134 26.97 11.84 1.56
C GLU A 134 28.04 12.54 0.70
N LYS A 135 29.03 13.16 1.36
CA LYS A 135 30.29 13.63 0.75
C LYS A 135 31.50 12.90 1.33
#